data_AF-A0A9W4S1H2-F1
#
_entry.id   AF-A0A9W4S1H2-F1
#
_cell.length_a   1.000
_cell.length_b   1.000
_cell.length_c   1.000
_cell.angle_alpha   90.00
_cell.angle_beta   90.00
_cell.angle_gamma   90.00
#
_symmetry.space_group_name_H-M   'P 1'
#
loop_
_entity.id
_entity.type
_entity.pdbx_description
1 polymer ?
#
loop_
_entity_poly.entity_id
_entity_poly.type
_entity_poly.pdbx_seq_one_letter_code
_entity_poly.pdbx_strand_id
1 'polypeptide(L)'
;MNAREFKLKGEERLFQAQIIDDGFKHSLIVYRDSGTKGLRLHAAVWEGELRQCPVWTAFVTHQSASPTWLQRKSNHRVWLKDVQLYVFCHRYRQQNQRKGQAGAFEINFVSDEGAKRFREVFAPAPEDTSEVSMEAIEDAK
;
A
#
# COMPACT_ATOMS: atom_id res chain seq x y z
N MET A 1 -13.30 9.82 21.67
CA MET A 1 -12.80 9.13 20.46
C MET A 1 -13.96 9.00 19.50
N ASN A 2 -13.83 9.44 18.26
CA ASN A 2 -14.90 9.28 17.26
C ASN A 2 -14.77 7.87 16.68
N ALA A 3 -15.71 6.97 16.98
CA ALA A 3 -15.65 5.53 16.68
C ALA A 3 -15.71 5.17 15.17
N ARG A 4 -15.56 6.17 14.29
CA ARG A 4 -15.58 6.02 12.82
C ARG A 4 -14.19 6.12 12.19
N GLU A 5 -13.16 6.43 12.97
CA GLU A 5 -11.78 6.48 12.47
C GLU A 5 -11.04 5.17 12.84
N PHE A 6 -10.95 4.25 11.88
CA PHE A 6 -10.13 3.01 11.99
C PHE A 6 -8.64 3.25 11.66
N LYS A 7 -8.26 4.53 11.64
CA LYS A 7 -6.90 5.02 11.44
C LYS A 7 -6.24 5.15 12.81
N LEU A 8 -5.00 4.68 12.95
CA LEU A 8 -4.29 4.86 14.21
C LEU A 8 -3.89 6.33 14.35
N LYS A 9 -3.93 6.84 15.58
CA LYS A 9 -3.51 8.23 15.86
C LYS A 9 -2.06 8.40 15.42
N GLY A 10 -1.79 9.46 14.66
CA GLY A 10 -0.45 9.74 14.15
C GLY A 10 -0.11 9.05 12.82
N GLU A 11 -1.06 8.36 12.19
CA GLU A 11 -0.87 7.92 10.81
C GLU A 11 -1.31 8.99 9.81
N GLU A 12 -0.91 8.86 8.55
CA GLU A 12 -1.44 9.57 7.39
C GLU A 12 -1.75 8.56 6.28
N ARG A 13 -2.77 8.85 5.46
CA ARG A 13 -3.16 7.97 4.35
C ARG A 13 -2.41 8.39 3.10
N LEU A 14 -1.57 7.51 2.56
CA LEU A 14 -0.84 7.77 1.32
C LEU A 14 -1.59 7.29 0.07
N PHE A 15 -2.37 6.22 0.22
CA PHE A 15 -2.99 5.55 -0.91
C PHE A 15 -4.30 4.89 -0.51
N GLN A 16 -5.23 4.83 -1.45
CA GLN A 16 -6.44 4.02 -1.36
C GLN A 16 -6.89 3.55 -2.73
N ALA A 17 -7.26 2.28 -2.85
CA ALA A 17 -7.88 1.71 -4.04
C ALA A 17 -8.82 0.55 -3.69
N GLN A 18 -9.61 0.12 -4.67
CA GLN A 18 -10.43 -1.09 -4.57
C GLN A 18 -9.64 -2.31 -5.04
N ILE A 19 -9.78 -3.41 -4.29
CA ILE A 19 -9.22 -4.71 -4.62
C ILE A 19 -10.31 -5.78 -4.56
N ILE A 20 -10.08 -6.88 -5.26
CA ILE A 20 -10.81 -8.14 -5.10
C ILE A 20 -9.92 -9.05 -4.27
N ASP A 21 -10.38 -9.42 -3.08
CA ASP A 21 -9.67 -10.32 -2.19
C ASP A 21 -10.67 -11.32 -1.60
N ASP A 22 -10.30 -12.59 -1.66
CA ASP A 22 -11.13 -13.74 -1.28
C ASP A 22 -12.53 -13.75 -1.92
N GLY A 23 -12.66 -13.20 -3.14
CA GLY A 23 -13.92 -13.10 -3.87
C GLY A 23 -14.79 -11.89 -3.52
N PHE A 24 -14.35 -11.04 -2.60
CA PHE A 24 -15.09 -9.85 -2.16
C PHE A 24 -14.36 -8.55 -2.52
N LYS A 25 -15.13 -7.48 -2.68
CA LYS A 25 -14.58 -6.12 -2.88
C LYS A 25 -14.13 -5.54 -1.54
N HIS A 26 -12.89 -5.11 -1.49
CA HIS A 26 -12.30 -4.47 -0.33
C HIS A 26 -11.67 -3.13 -0.72
N SER A 27 -11.61 -2.22 0.25
CA SER A 27 -10.74 -1.05 0.16
C SER A 27 -9.37 -1.43 0.70
N LEU A 28 -8.34 -1.31 -0.12
CA LEU A 28 -6.94 -1.36 0.31
C LEU A 28 -6.45 0.05 0.56
N ILE A 29 -5.85 0.28 1.72
CA ILE A 29 -5.31 1.57 2.15
C ILE A 29 -3.86 1.37 2.58
N VAL A 30 -2.99 2.32 2.23
CA VAL A 30 -1.63 2.41 2.78
C VAL A 30 -1.57 3.59 3.73
N TYR A 31 -1.28 3.30 5.00
CA TYR A 31 -1.00 4.29 6.02
C TYR A 31 0.50 4.42 6.24
N ARG A 32 0.95 5.63 6.56
CA ARG A 32 2.30 5.92 7.04
C ARG A 32 2.21 6.46 8.46
N ASP A 33 2.95 5.87 9.39
CA ASP A 33 3.10 6.42 10.73
C ASP A 33 3.99 7.68 10.69
N SER A 34 3.52 8.79 11.25
CA SER A 34 4.22 10.08 11.16
C SER A 34 5.53 10.10 11.93
N GLY A 35 5.64 9.33 13.02
CA GLY A 35 6.82 9.29 13.88
C GLY A 35 7.93 8.39 13.33
N THR A 36 7.60 7.16 12.97
CA THR A 36 8.54 6.13 12.51
C THR A 36 8.71 6.07 11.00
N LYS A 37 7.80 6.70 10.24
CA LYS A 37 7.66 6.56 8.78
C LYS A 37 7.33 5.13 8.32
N GLY A 38 7.03 4.21 9.24
CA GLY A 38 6.62 2.85 8.94
C GLY A 38 5.34 2.82 8.12
N LEU A 39 5.23 1.86 7.20
CA LEU A 39 4.06 1.70 6.34
C LEU A 39 3.20 0.52 6.80
N ARG A 40 1.88 0.72 6.76
CA ARG A 40 0.89 -0.29 7.10
C ARG A 40 -0.12 -0.43 5.98
N LEU A 41 -0.25 -1.65 5.48
CA LEU A 41 -1.33 -2.06 4.60
C LEU A 41 -2.57 -2.38 5.43
N HIS A 42 -3.71 -1.91 4.97
CA HIS A 42 -4.98 -2.12 5.65
C HIS A 42 -6.07 -2.44 4.62
N ALA A 43 -6.68 -3.60 4.74
CA ALA A 43 -7.85 -3.99 3.95
C ALA A 43 -9.11 -3.92 4.81
N ALA A 44 -10.12 -3.25 4.27
CA ALA A 44 -11.42 -3.11 4.91
C ALA A 44 -12.55 -3.40 3.92
N VAL A 45 -13.73 -3.74 4.44
CA VAL A 45 -14.94 -3.94 3.61
C VAL A 45 -15.28 -2.65 2.85
N TRP A 46 -15.51 -2.77 1.54
CA TRP A 46 -15.75 -1.62 0.65
C TRP A 46 -17.17 -1.03 0.77
N GLU A 47 -18.20 -1.88 0.87
CA GLU A 47 -19.61 -1.48 0.82
C GLU A 47 -20.48 -2.30 1.78
N GLY A 48 -21.68 -1.78 2.06
CA GLY A 48 -22.64 -2.39 2.99
C GLY A 48 -22.47 -1.92 4.43
N GLU A 49 -23.23 -2.54 5.34
CA GLU A 49 -23.28 -2.15 6.76
C GLU A 49 -21.94 -2.28 7.47
N LEU A 50 -21.09 -3.19 6.99
CA LEU A 50 -19.75 -3.42 7.54
C LEU A 50 -18.67 -2.57 6.87
N ARG A 51 -19.02 -1.57 6.05
CA ARG A 51 -18.04 -0.71 5.38
C ARG A 51 -17.03 -0.15 6.38
N GLN A 52 -15.76 -0.15 5.98
CA GLN A 52 -14.61 0.24 6.81
C GLN A 52 -14.24 -0.74 7.94
N CYS A 53 -15.01 -1.82 8.15
CA CYS A 53 -14.63 -2.87 9.08
C CYS A 53 -13.34 -3.56 8.57
N PRO A 54 -12.29 -3.67 9.41
CA PRO A 54 -11.03 -4.26 9.01
C PRO A 54 -11.16 -5.76 8.75
N VAL A 55 -10.57 -6.22 7.64
CA VAL A 55 -10.47 -7.64 7.29
C VAL A 55 -9.10 -8.16 7.68
N TRP A 56 -8.04 -7.43 7.31
CA TRP A 56 -6.68 -7.72 7.71
C TRP A 56 -5.81 -6.45 7.66
N THR A 57 -4.68 -6.50 8.37
CA THR A 57 -3.61 -5.51 8.24
C THR A 57 -2.26 -6.19 8.08
N ALA A 58 -1.31 -5.51 7.47
CA ALA A 58 0.08 -5.98 7.35
C ALA A 58 1.02 -4.80 7.55
N PHE A 59 2.12 -5.02 8.24
CA PHE A 59 3.18 -4.03 8.39
C PHE A 59 4.25 -4.28 7.35
N VAL A 60 4.69 -3.22 6.69
CA VAL A 60 5.80 -3.29 5.74
C VAL A 60 7.08 -3.17 6.56
N THR A 61 7.85 -4.26 6.59
CA THR A 61 9.11 -4.34 7.33
C THR A 61 10.30 -4.39 6.35
N HIS A 62 11.52 -4.59 6.86
CA HIS A 62 12.78 -4.46 6.11
C HIS A 62 12.86 -5.21 4.76
N GLN A 63 12.10 -6.29 4.56
CA GLN A 63 12.00 -7.03 3.31
C GLN A 63 11.58 -6.15 2.12
N SER A 64 10.91 -5.01 2.34
CA SER A 64 10.53 -4.10 1.26
C SER A 64 11.71 -3.44 0.56
N ALA A 65 12.90 -3.45 1.16
CA ALA A 65 14.13 -3.01 0.50
C ALA A 65 14.56 -3.95 -0.64
N SER A 66 14.05 -5.19 -0.68
CA SER A 66 14.35 -6.12 -1.76
C SER A 66 13.62 -5.69 -3.04
N PRO A 67 14.31 -5.58 -4.20
CA PRO A 67 13.67 -5.26 -5.47
C PRO A 67 12.69 -6.34 -5.94
N THR A 68 12.74 -7.53 -5.32
CA THR A 68 11.82 -8.64 -5.62
C THR A 68 10.66 -8.76 -4.64
N TRP A 69 10.60 -7.90 -3.62
CA TRP A 69 9.53 -7.89 -2.62
C TRP A 69 8.18 -7.59 -3.27
N LEU A 70 8.13 -6.50 -4.04
CA LEU A 70 6.95 -6.09 -4.80
C LEU A 70 7.17 -6.41 -6.28
N GLN A 71 6.31 -7.25 -6.86
CA GLN A 71 6.37 -7.60 -8.27
C GLN A 71 5.03 -7.37 -8.96
N ARG A 72 5.02 -6.62 -10.06
CA ARG A 72 3.84 -6.53 -10.92
C ARG A 72 3.75 -7.80 -11.77
N LYS A 73 2.60 -8.47 -11.76
CA LYS A 73 2.36 -9.70 -12.53
C LYS A 73 1.43 -9.49 -13.72
N SER A 74 0.53 -8.51 -13.62
CA SER A 74 -0.28 -8.03 -14.73
C SER A 74 -0.68 -6.58 -14.48
N ASN A 75 -1.49 -6.02 -15.38
CA ASN A 75 -2.08 -4.68 -15.22
C ASN A 75 -2.77 -4.53 -13.85
N HIS A 76 -3.50 -5.55 -13.42
CA HIS A 76 -4.31 -5.52 -12.21
C HIS A 76 -3.68 -6.24 -11.00
N ARG A 77 -2.61 -7.03 -11.18
CA ARG A 77 -2.10 -7.91 -10.12
C ARG A 77 -0.70 -7.53 -9.67
N VAL A 78 -0.54 -7.43 -8.36
CA VAL A 78 0.75 -7.21 -7.69
C VAL A 78 0.98 -8.33 -6.69
N TRP A 79 2.19 -8.84 -6.62
CA TRP A 79 2.63 -9.79 -5.62
C TRP A 79 3.51 -9.11 -4.59
N LEU A 80 3.29 -9.43 -3.32
CA LEU A 80 4.14 -9.07 -2.19
C LEU A 80 4.73 -10.34 -1.57
N LYS A 81 6.06 -10.45 -1.54
CA LYS A 81 6.76 -11.54 -0.86
C LYS A 81 6.94 -11.25 0.62
N ASP A 82 7.03 -12.30 1.43
CA ASP A 82 7.39 -12.20 2.85
C ASP A 82 6.54 -11.19 3.65
N VAL A 83 5.26 -11.07 3.29
CA VAL A 83 4.28 -10.26 4.01
C VAL A 83 3.53 -11.13 5.01
N GLN A 84 3.47 -10.66 6.26
CA GLN A 84 2.66 -11.25 7.33
C GLN A 84 1.34 -10.50 7.48
N LEU A 85 0.23 -11.23 7.34
CA LEU A 85 -1.11 -10.67 7.59
C LEU A 85 -1.57 -10.93 9.03
N TYR A 86 -2.17 -9.92 9.63
CA TYR A 86 -2.97 -10.00 10.85
C TYR A 86 -4.44 -9.93 10.45
N VAL A 87 -5.12 -11.06 10.53
CA VAL A 87 -6.50 -11.24 10.05
C VAL A 87 -7.48 -11.03 11.19
N PHE A 88 -8.49 -10.20 10.97
CA PHE A 88 -9.56 -9.91 11.94
C PHE A 88 -10.87 -10.64 11.62
N CYS A 89 -11.06 -11.07 10.37
CA CYS A 89 -12.24 -11.79 9.94
C CYS A 89 -12.00 -13.31 9.96
N HIS A 90 -12.73 -14.06 10.79
CA HIS A 90 -12.58 -15.53 10.89
C HIS A 90 -12.88 -16.26 9.56
N ARG A 91 -13.75 -15.69 8.73
CA ARG A 91 -14.12 -16.28 7.44
C ARG A 91 -13.08 -16.01 6.35
N TYR A 92 -12.18 -15.06 6.55
CA TYR A 92 -11.17 -14.71 5.56
C TYR A 92 -10.11 -15.80 5.46
N ARG A 93 -9.83 -16.24 4.23
CA ARG A 93 -8.82 -17.29 3.95
C ARG A 93 -7.64 -16.71 3.18
N GLN A 94 -6.64 -16.21 3.92
CA GLN A 94 -5.44 -15.64 3.31
C GLN A 94 -4.70 -16.59 2.35
N GLN A 95 -4.83 -17.90 2.53
CA GLN A 95 -4.23 -18.91 1.66
C GLN A 95 -4.71 -18.78 0.21
N ASN A 96 -5.93 -18.28 -0.02
CA ASN A 96 -6.49 -18.12 -1.36
C ASN A 96 -5.72 -17.08 -2.19
N GLN A 97 -5.09 -16.11 -1.52
CA GLN A 97 -4.24 -15.10 -2.15
C GLN A 97 -2.76 -15.48 -2.19
N ARG A 98 -2.34 -16.57 -1.55
CA ARG A 98 -0.94 -17.01 -1.57
C ARG A 98 -0.68 -17.75 -2.89
N LYS A 99 0.21 -17.21 -3.72
CA LYS A 99 0.53 -17.73 -5.06
C LYS A 99 2.01 -18.10 -5.20
N GLY A 100 2.27 -19.04 -6.11
CA GLY A 100 3.61 -19.53 -6.42
C GLY A 100 4.25 -20.34 -5.29
N GLN A 101 5.43 -20.91 -5.56
CA GLN A 101 6.12 -21.78 -4.60
C GLN A 101 6.56 -21.05 -3.32
N ALA A 102 6.87 -19.76 -3.43
CA ALA A 102 7.30 -18.93 -2.29
C ALA A 102 6.12 -18.34 -1.48
N GLY A 103 4.86 -18.62 -1.83
CA GLY A 103 3.71 -18.11 -1.10
C GLY A 103 3.58 -16.59 -1.12
N ALA A 104 3.89 -15.96 -2.25
CA ALA A 104 3.72 -14.52 -2.42
C ALA A 104 2.24 -14.15 -2.26
N PHE A 105 1.95 -13.06 -1.55
CA PHE A 105 0.59 -12.56 -1.38
C PHE A 105 0.18 -11.76 -2.61
N GLU A 106 -0.84 -12.22 -3.32
CA GLU A 106 -1.40 -11.53 -4.49
C GLU A 106 -2.45 -10.50 -4.06
N ILE A 107 -2.29 -9.28 -4.57
CA ILE A 107 -3.28 -8.22 -4.50
C ILE A 107 -3.83 -8.04 -5.91
N ASN A 108 -5.15 -8.22 -6.06
CA ASN A 108 -5.85 -8.05 -7.33
C ASN A 108 -6.65 -6.74 -7.31
N PHE A 109 -6.14 -5.71 -7.98
CA PHE A 109 -6.76 -4.40 -8.08
C PHE A 109 -7.92 -4.41 -9.09
N VAL A 110 -9.00 -3.71 -8.74
CA VAL A 110 -10.12 -3.51 -9.66
C VAL A 110 -9.68 -2.69 -10.89
N SER A 111 -8.79 -1.72 -10.72
CA SER A 111 -8.28 -0.87 -11.80
C SER A 111 -6.76 -1.00 -11.99
N ASP A 112 -6.32 -0.89 -13.24
CA ASP A 112 -4.90 -0.85 -13.61
C ASP A 112 -4.17 0.32 -12.93
N GLU A 113 -4.82 1.48 -12.90
CA GLU A 113 -4.32 2.68 -12.24
C GLU A 113 -4.13 2.49 -10.72
N GLY A 114 -4.99 1.70 -10.09
CA GLY A 114 -4.84 1.33 -8.68
C GLY A 114 -3.56 0.54 -8.44
N ALA A 115 -3.27 -0.45 -9.29
CA ALA A 115 -2.05 -1.24 -9.21
C ALA A 115 -0.80 -0.40 -9.49
N LYS A 116 -0.87 0.52 -10.46
CA LYS A 116 0.23 1.44 -10.80
C LYS A 116 0.57 2.35 -9.62
N ARG A 117 -0.40 3.11 -9.11
CA ARG A 117 -0.23 4.03 -7.98
C ARG A 117 0.20 3.33 -6.70
N PHE A 118 -0.25 2.09 -6.47
CA PHE A 118 0.20 1.31 -5.33
C PHE A 118 1.72 1.08 -5.35
N ARG A 119 2.31 0.83 -6.53
CA ARG A 119 3.77 0.66 -6.66
C ARG A 119 4.54 1.94 -6.37
N GLU A 120 4.03 3.08 -6.85
CA GLU A 120 4.64 4.40 -6.68
C GLU A 120 4.78 4.80 -5.21
N VAL A 121 3.93 4.26 -4.31
CA VAL A 121 4.06 4.46 -2.86
C VAL A 121 5.36 3.88 -2.30
N PHE A 122 5.89 2.80 -2.90
CA PHE A 122 7.08 2.07 -2.42
C PHE A 122 8.34 2.36 -3.24
N ALA A 123 8.18 2.85 -4.45
CA ALA A 123 9.26 3.28 -5.32
C ALA A 123 8.84 4.62 -5.93
N PRO A 124 8.96 5.73 -5.17
CA PRO A 124 8.74 7.05 -5.74
C PRO A 124 9.69 7.22 -6.92
N ALA A 125 9.21 7.88 -7.99
CA ALA A 125 10.10 8.27 -9.08
C ALA A 125 11.27 9.07 -8.49
N PRO A 126 12.51 8.91 -9.02
CA PRO A 126 13.59 9.80 -8.63
C PRO A 126 13.10 11.24 -8.83
N GLU A 127 13.16 12.06 -7.78
CA GLU A 127 12.78 13.46 -7.86
C GLU A 127 13.65 14.10 -8.96
N ASP A 128 13.01 14.69 -9.98
CA ASP A 128 13.70 15.51 -10.96
C ASP A 128 14.29 16.71 -10.20
N THR A 129 15.57 16.61 -9.83
CA THR A 129 16.33 17.73 -9.27
C THR A 129 16.65 18.71 -10.39
N SER A 130 15.64 19.41 -10.88
CA SER A 130 15.81 20.59 -11.71
C SER A 130 15.50 21.84 -10.89
N GLU A 131 16.46 22.76 -10.91
CA GLU A 131 16.48 24.12 -10.37
C GLU A 131 16.97 24.28 -8.91
N VAL A 132 18.19 24.80 -8.74
CA VAL A 132 18.43 26.26 -8.56
C VAL A 132 19.86 26.61 -9.01
N SER A 133 20.00 27.44 -10.04
CA SER A 133 21.12 28.39 -10.13
C SER A 133 20.52 29.75 -10.47
N MET A 134 20.23 30.53 -9.42
CA MET A 134 19.91 31.95 -9.54
C MET A 134 21.17 32.71 -9.96
N GLU A 135 21.01 33.54 -11.00
CA GLU A 135 21.94 34.59 -11.38
C GLU A 135 22.21 35.55 -10.21
N ALA A 136 23.48 35.92 -10.05
CA ALA A 136 23.95 37.30 -9.90
C ALA A 136 25.40 37.26 -9.38
N ILE A 137 26.37 37.79 -10.13
CA ILE A 137 27.14 38.98 -9.70
C ILE A 137 27.68 39.68 -10.95
N GLU A 138 27.18 40.89 -11.20
CA GLU A 138 27.73 41.89 -12.09
C GLU A 138 28.83 42.68 -11.34
N ASP A 139 29.78 43.28 -12.08
CA ASP A 139 30.83 44.22 -11.66
C ASP A 139 32.06 43.71 -10.88
N ALA A 140 33.17 43.53 -11.61
CA ALA A 140 34.43 44.23 -11.36
C ALA A 140 35.48 43.91 -12.44
N LYS A 141 35.72 44.84 -13.38
CA LYS A 141 37.01 45.51 -13.62
C LYS A 141 37.00 46.36 -14.90
#